data_AF-A0A1H2B1Y7-F1
#
_entry.id   AF-A0A1H2B1Y7-F1
#
_cell.length_a   1.000
_cell.length_b   1.000
_cell.length_c   1.000
_cell.angle_alpha   90.00
_cell.angle_beta   90.00
_cell.angle_gamma   90.00
#
_symmetry.space_group_name_H-M   'P 1'
#
loop_
_entity.id
_entity.type
_entity.pdbx_description
1 polymer ?
#
loop_
_entity_poly.entity_id
_entity_poly.type
_entity_poly.pdbx_seq_one_letter_code
_entity_poly.pdbx_strand_id
1 'polypeptide(L)' 'MSVQQAVAGIEYEIAKISRSHTPVADRTFVMGMIELAEVADLINRATANRYRDALDVKFCERNDFLKRAAA' A
#
# COMPACT_ATOMS: atom_id res chain seq x y z
N MET A 1 -18.08 8.17 0.20
CA MET A 1 -16.74 8.04 0.78
C MET A 1 -16.05 9.38 0.58
N SER A 2 -15.55 10.04 1.62
CA SER A 2 -14.83 11.31 1.43
C SER A 2 -13.41 11.05 0.94
N VAL A 3 -12.80 12.05 0.27
CA VAL A 3 -11.40 11.99 -0.17
C VAL A 3 -10.46 11.60 0.99
N GLN A 4 -10.74 12.13 2.18
CA GLN A 4 -9.96 11.85 3.39
C GLN A 4 -10.04 10.38 3.82
N GLN A 5 -11.19 9.72 3.64
CA GLN A 5 -11.34 8.29 3.93
C GLN A 5 -10.55 7.43 2.94
N ALA A 6 -10.52 7.81 1.66
CA ALA A 6 -9.74 7.10 0.64
C ALA A 6 -8.24 7.17 0.94
N VAL A 7 -7.74 8.39 1.24
CA VAL A 7 -6.35 8.63 1.63
C VAL A 7 -5.96 7.83 2.86
N ALA A 8 -6.74 7.95 3.94
CA ALA A 8 -6.47 7.22 5.18
C ALA A 8 -6.49 5.70 4.99
N GLY A 9 -7.39 5.19 4.15
CA GLY A 9 -7.46 3.77 3.81
C GLY A 9 -6.21 3.26 3.07
N ILE A 10 -5.71 4.02 2.08
CA ILE A 10 -4.48 3.68 1.35
C ILE A 10 -3.28 3.67 2.30
N GLU A 11 -3.12 4.71 3.11
CA GLU A 11 -2.02 4.83 4.05
C GLU A 11 -2.01 3.70 5.08
N TYR A 12 -3.18 3.34 5.59
CA TYR A 12 -3.36 2.23 6.52
C TYR A 12 -2.94 0.89 5.92
N GLU A 13 -3.37 0.60 4.68
CA GLU A 13 -3.01 -0.67 4.04
C GLU A 13 -1.52 -0.75 3.66
N ILE A 14 -0.91 0.35 3.20
CA ILE A 14 0.55 0.41 2.98
C ILE A 14 1.32 0.15 4.28
N ALA A 15 0.90 0.75 5.40
CA ALA A 15 1.55 0.58 6.69
C ALA A 15 1.47 -0.86 7.21
N LYS A 16 0.38 -1.57 6.91
CA LYS A 16 0.16 -2.96 7.35
C LYS A 16 1.05 -3.97 6.63
N ILE A 17 1.41 -3.72 5.37
CA ILE A 17 2.14 -4.70 4.56
C ILE A 17 3.44 -5.17 5.22
N SER A 18 4.21 -4.27 5.85
CA SER A 18 5.50 -4.67 6.44
C SER A 18 5.42 -5.17 7.88
N ARG A 19 4.34 -4.92 8.62
CA ARG A 19 4.29 -5.16 10.08
C ARG A 19 3.22 -6.14 10.54
N SER A 20 2.35 -6.61 9.66
CA SER A 20 1.23 -7.46 10.09
C SER A 20 1.60 -8.94 10.13
N HIS A 21 1.23 -9.58 11.24
CA HIS A 21 1.21 -11.05 11.40
C HIS A 21 -0.13 -11.67 10.94
N THR A 22 -1.10 -10.86 10.50
CA THR A 22 -2.41 -11.31 9.99
C THR A 22 -2.44 -11.31 8.45
N PRO A 23 -3.43 -11.98 7.82
CA PRO A 23 -3.63 -11.87 6.38
C PRO A 23 -3.83 -10.40 6.00
N VAL A 24 -2.85 -9.84 5.31
CA VAL A 24 -2.93 -8.50 4.73
C VAL A 24 -3.33 -8.61 3.27
N ALA A 25 -4.00 -7.59 2.77
CA ALA A 25 -4.13 -7.39 1.35
C ALA A 25 -2.75 -7.49 0.69
N ASP A 26 -2.67 -8.21 -0.41
CA ASP A 26 -1.42 -8.30 -1.15
C ASP A 26 -1.08 -6.95 -1.80
N ARG A 27 0.16 -6.85 -2.29
CA ARG A 27 0.63 -5.66 -2.99
C ARG A 27 -0.32 -5.27 -4.14
N THR A 28 -0.86 -6.26 -4.86
CA THR A 28 -1.72 -6.04 -6.02
C THR A 28 -3.02 -5.34 -5.64
N PHE A 29 -3.65 -5.75 -4.54
CA PHE A 29 -4.87 -5.11 -4.04
C PHE A 29 -4.62 -3.65 -3.65
N VAL A 30 -3.56 -3.36 -2.90
CA VAL A 30 -3.22 -1.99 -2.49
C VAL A 30 -2.85 -1.12 -3.69
N MET A 31 -2.14 -1.68 -4.69
CA MET A 31 -1.89 -1.01 -5.97
C MET A 31 -3.21 -0.63 -6.66
N GLY A 32 -4.18 -1.55 -6.71
CA GLY A 32 -5.50 -1.29 -7.26
C GLY A 32 -6.26 -0.18 -6.53
N MET A 33 -6.14 -0.08 -5.20
CA MET A 33 -6.71 1.03 -4.44
C MET A 33 -6.10 2.39 -4.84
N ILE A 34 -4.78 2.44 -5.03
CA ILE A 34 -4.08 3.66 -5.45
C ILE A 34 -4.51 4.06 -6.86
N GLU A 35 -4.57 3.11 -7.80
CA GLU A 35 -5.00 3.37 -9.18
C GLU A 35 -6.45 3.84 -9.23
N LEU A 36 -7.35 3.21 -8.48
CA LEU A 36 -8.75 3.62 -8.44
C LEU A 36 -8.92 5.02 -7.85
N ALA A 37 -8.13 5.38 -6.83
CA ALA A 37 -8.16 6.71 -6.24
C ALA A 37 -7.62 7.79 -7.20
N GLU A 38 -6.62 7.47 -8.03
CA GLU A 38 -6.13 8.37 -9.08
C GLU A 38 -7.16 8.54 -10.20
N VAL A 39 -7.79 7.45 -10.66
CA VAL A 39 -8.83 7.49 -11.72
C VAL A 39 -10.08 8.25 -11.25
N ALA A 40 -10.42 8.14 -9.96
CA ALA A 40 -11.55 8.84 -9.37
C ALA A 40 -11.24 10.30 -8.97
N ASP A 41 -10.07 10.83 -9.34
CA ASP A 41 -9.60 12.19 -9.00
C ASP A 41 -9.60 12.48 -7.47
N LEU A 42 -9.49 11.42 -6.64
CA LEU A 42 -9.39 11.55 -5.18
C LEU A 42 -7.96 11.91 -4.75
N ILE A 43 -6.97 11.53 -5.55
CA ILE A 43 -5.56 11.90 -5.38
C ILE A 43 -4.97 12.29 -6.72
N ASN A 44 -4.04 13.24 -6.73
CA ASN A 44 -3.31 13.58 -7.94
C ASN A 44 -2.21 12.54 -8.25
N ARG A 45 -1.72 12.56 -9.49
CA ARG A 45 -0.67 11.66 -9.98
C ARG A 45 0.61 11.66 -9.14
N ALA A 46 1.02 12.82 -8.62
CA ALA A 46 2.22 12.92 -7.80
C ALA A 46 2.04 12.19 -6.46
N THR A 47 0.88 12.32 -5.84
CA THR A 47 0.52 11.59 -4.61
C THR A 47 0.38 10.09 -4.89
N ALA A 48 -0.27 9.71 -5.99
CA ALA A 48 -0.39 8.30 -6.39
C ALA A 48 0.99 7.65 -6.56
N ASN A 49 1.92 8.31 -7.25
CA ASN A 49 3.29 7.81 -7.42
C ASN A 49 4.02 7.63 -6.08
N ARG A 50 3.88 8.57 -5.14
CA ARG A 50 4.47 8.42 -3.80
C ARG A 50 3.93 7.18 -3.07
N TYR A 51 2.64 6.89 -3.20
CA TYR A 51 2.05 5.70 -2.60
C TYR A 51 2.52 4.41 -3.29
N ARG A 52 2.70 4.41 -4.61
CA ARG A 52 3.31 3.28 -5.34
C ARG A 52 4.71 2.98 -4.84
N ASP A 53 5.55 4.00 -4.72
CA ASP A 53 6.92 3.86 -4.22
C ASP A 53 6.94 3.34 -2.77
N ALA A 54 6.10 3.90 -1.91
CA ALA A 54 6.00 3.49 -0.51
C ALA A 54 5.53 2.03 -0.38
N LEU A 55 4.55 1.62 -1.20
CA LEU A 55 4.06 0.25 -1.26
C LEU A 55 5.16 -0.74 -1.66
N ASP A 56 5.96 -0.39 -2.67
CA ASP A 56 7.06 -1.23 -3.15
C ASP A 56 8.15 -1.40 -2.10
N VAL A 57 8.55 -0.31 -1.43
CA VAL A 57 9.52 -0.37 -0.33
C VAL A 57 9.02 -1.31 0.78
N LYS A 58 7.76 -1.18 1.20
CA LYS A 58 7.18 -2.02 2.26
C LYS A 58 7.06 -3.48 1.86
N PHE A 59 6.75 -3.75 0.60
CA PHE A 59 6.70 -5.12 0.07
C PHE A 59 8.08 -5.77 0.05
N CYS A 60 9.12 -5.05 -0.39
CA CYS A 60 10.50 -5.52 -0.36
C CYS A 60 10.97 -5.79 1.07
N GLU A 61 10.75 -4.86 2.01
CA GLU A 61 11.06 -5.04 3.43
C GLU A 61 10.43 -6.32 4.00
N ARG A 62 9.15 -6.57 3.70
CA ARG A 62 8.43 -7.76 4.15
C ARG A 62 9.06 -9.03 3.58
N ASN A 63 9.35 -9.06 2.28
CA ASN A 63 9.94 -10.24 1.65
C ASN A 63 11.33 -10.55 2.21
N ASP A 64 12.15 -9.54 2.46
CA ASP A 64 13.49 -9.73 3.05
C ASP A 64 13.41 -10.19 4.52
N PHE A 65 12.40 -9.74 5.26
CA PHE A 65 12.10 -10.28 6.59
C PHE A 65 11.70 -11.75 6.52
N LEU A 66 10.74 -12.11 5.65
CA LEU A 66 10.25 -13.49 5.52
C LEU A 66 11.35 -14.46 5.07
N LYS A 67 12.21 -14.05 4.13
CA LYS A 67 13.38 -14.84 3.70
C LYS A 67 14.35 -15.11 4.84
N ARG A 68 14.59 -14.12 5.71
CA ARG A 68 15.46 -14.30 6.89
C ARG A 68 14.83 -15.16 7.97
N ALA A 69 13.51 -15.07 8.17
CA ALA A 69 12.82 -15.87 9.18
C ALA A 69 12.65 -17.35 8.78
N ALA A 70 12.70 -17.65 7.47
CA ALA A 70 12.60 -19.01 6.95
C ALA A 70 13.95 -19.75 6.84
N ALA A 71 15.08 -19.05 7.09
CA ALA A 71 16.44 -19.59 7.09
C ALA A 71 16.86 -20.02 8.50
#